data_AF-A0A7C1HUB7-F1
#
_entry.id   AF-A0A7C1HUB7-F1
#
_cell.length_a   1.000
_cell.length_b   1.000
_cell.length_c   1.000
_cell.angle_alpha   90.00
_cell.angle_beta   90.00
_cell.angle_gamma   90.00
#
_symmetry.space_group_name_H-M   'P 1'
#
loop_
_entity.id
_entity.type
_entity.pdbx_description
1 polymer ?
#
loop_
_entity_poly.entity_id
_entity_poly.type
_entity_poly.pdbx_seq_one_letter_code
_entity_poly.pdbx_strand_id
1 'polypeptide(L)'
;MKSVRRGLVLSLILCASLPAQRREMRMGPGLRPAIQLHEDVRIYVRQDAVYLVNADRTERVVIRGDRTLLVNGHPVDLDDDQSRLAGAYHEAAVHVMAETRAIAREGARVGLAGAGIGLKAVTGVFRLILPGYSTEDLERDMERESARIEARAERLEAKADSLDVILEELEGLHDALLDAVPELRELNWL
;
A
#
# COMPACT_ATOMS: atom_id res chain seq x y z
N MET A 1 -19.85 -21.67 21.28
CA MET A 1 -18.37 -21.61 21.35
C MET A 1 -17.89 -20.61 20.32
N LYS A 2 -17.46 -19.40 20.73
CA LYS A 2 -16.98 -18.34 19.83
C LYS A 2 -15.45 -18.47 19.71
N SER A 3 -14.95 -18.88 18.54
CA SER A 3 -13.51 -18.86 18.27
C SER A 3 -13.10 -17.45 17.82
N VAL A 4 -12.43 -16.72 18.70
CA VAL A 4 -11.78 -15.45 18.35
C VAL A 4 -10.52 -15.79 17.56
N ARG A 5 -10.59 -15.70 16.22
CA ARG A 5 -9.39 -15.73 15.37
C ARG A 5 -8.72 -14.36 15.49
N ARG A 6 -7.75 -14.26 16.40
CA ARG A 6 -6.82 -13.12 16.45
C ARG A 6 -5.99 -13.12 15.16
N GLY A 7 -6.37 -12.28 14.21
CA GLY A 7 -5.54 -11.98 13.04
C GLY A 7 -4.29 -11.23 13.48
N LEU A 8 -3.12 -11.76 13.11
CA LEU A 8 -1.84 -11.11 13.32
C LEU A 8 -1.78 -9.87 12.41
N VAL A 9 -1.88 -8.68 12.98
CA VAL A 9 -1.74 -7.41 12.25
C VAL A 9 -0.25 -7.12 12.10
N LEU A 10 0.27 -7.29 10.90
CA LEU A 10 1.62 -6.83 10.55
C LEU A 10 1.47 -5.43 9.93
N SER A 11 1.57 -4.40 10.78
CA SER A 11 1.57 -3.01 10.31
C SER A 11 2.94 -2.71 9.72
N LEU A 12 3.00 -2.38 8.43
CA LEU A 12 4.21 -1.88 7.79
C LEU A 12 4.32 -0.40 8.15
N ILE A 13 4.86 -0.14 9.33
CA ILE A 13 5.18 1.23 9.75
C ILE A 13 6.38 1.67 8.92
N LEU A 14 6.13 2.43 7.85
CA LEU A 14 7.15 3.28 7.25
C LEU A 14 7.51 4.32 8.32
N CYS A 15 8.64 4.14 9.01
CA CYS A 15 9.16 5.12 9.95
C CYS A 15 9.64 6.34 9.16
N ALA A 16 8.80 7.36 9.10
CA ALA A 16 9.18 8.74 8.85
C ALA A 16 8.27 9.60 9.75
N SER A 17 8.90 10.26 10.70
CA SER A 17 8.30 11.00 11.82
C SER A 17 7.74 12.35 11.38
N LEU A 18 6.43 12.45 11.13
CA LEU A 18 5.68 13.72 11.06
C LEU A 18 4.21 13.50 11.50
N PRO A 19 3.59 14.47 12.22
CA PRO A 19 2.19 14.41 12.62
C PRO A 19 1.30 15.05 11.56
N ALA A 20 0.80 14.24 10.63
CA ALA A 20 -0.36 14.55 9.80
C ALA A 20 -1.21 13.27 9.74
N GLN A 21 -2.55 13.41 9.76
CA GLN A 21 -3.52 12.31 9.75
C GLN A 21 -3.07 11.17 8.83
N ARG A 22 -2.53 10.10 9.44
CA ARG A 22 -1.77 9.08 8.75
C ARG A 22 -2.74 8.05 8.17
N ARG A 23 -3.08 8.15 6.88
CA ARG A 23 -3.77 7.09 6.13
C ARG A 23 -2.93 5.80 6.27
N GLU A 24 -3.47 4.77 6.92
CA GLU A 24 -2.71 3.57 7.28
C GLU A 24 -2.81 2.50 6.17
N MET A 25 -1.71 2.24 5.46
CA MET A 25 -1.64 1.08 4.57
C MET A 25 -1.49 -0.21 5.39
N ARG A 26 -2.45 -1.12 5.24
CA ARG A 26 -2.46 -2.40 5.96
C ARG A 26 -2.27 -3.58 5.01
N MET A 27 -1.65 -4.64 5.53
CA MET A 27 -1.55 -5.91 4.81
C MET A 27 -2.87 -6.68 4.96
N GLY A 28 -3.59 -6.85 3.85
CA GLY A 28 -4.77 -7.70 3.75
C GLY A 28 -4.43 -9.21 3.75
N PRO A 29 -5.45 -10.08 3.68
CA PRO A 29 -5.27 -11.53 3.69
C PRO A 29 -4.26 -12.01 2.63
N GLY A 30 -3.27 -12.79 3.06
CA GLY A 30 -2.21 -13.30 2.19
C GLY A 30 -1.11 -12.29 1.84
N LEU A 31 -0.82 -11.34 2.75
CA LEU A 31 0.23 -10.31 2.59
C LEU A 31 0.02 -9.41 1.37
N ARG A 32 -1.25 -9.14 1.03
CA ARG A 32 -1.59 -8.25 -0.08
C ARG A 32 -1.68 -6.82 0.42
N PRO A 33 -1.20 -5.83 -0.33
CA PRO A 33 -1.50 -4.45 0.02
C PRO A 33 -3.02 -4.26 0.00
N ALA A 34 -3.53 -3.63 1.05
CA ALA A 34 -4.88 -3.13 1.14
C ALA A 34 -4.82 -1.65 1.50
N ILE A 35 -5.63 -0.84 0.82
CA ILE A 35 -5.83 0.56 1.19
C ILE A 35 -6.94 0.58 2.22
N GLN A 36 -6.73 1.34 3.28
CA GLN A 36 -7.77 1.69 4.22
C GLN A 36 -8.20 3.13 3.90
N LEU A 37 -9.41 3.31 3.39
CA LEU A 37 -9.97 4.64 3.07
C LEU A 37 -10.56 5.29 4.34
N HIS A 38 -11.39 4.53 5.06
CA HIS A 38 -11.98 4.91 6.33
C HIS A 38 -11.66 3.85 7.40
N GLU A 39 -11.96 4.11 8.68
CA GLU A 39 -11.64 3.18 9.78
C GLU A 39 -12.10 1.74 9.50
N ASP A 40 -13.19 1.60 8.74
CA ASP A 40 -13.92 0.36 8.55
C ASP A 40 -13.89 -0.22 7.12
N VAL A 41 -13.47 0.57 6.13
CA VAL A 41 -13.45 0.17 4.72
C VAL A 41 -12.05 -0.20 4.27
N ARG A 42 -11.89 -1.44 3.79
CA ARG A 42 -10.66 -1.91 3.16
C ARG A 42 -10.87 -2.19 1.69
N ILE A 43 -9.93 -1.70 0.89
CA ILE A 43 -9.88 -1.92 -0.55
C ILE A 43 -8.70 -2.80 -0.89
N TYR A 44 -8.93 -3.81 -1.72
CA TYR A 44 -7.85 -4.57 -2.33
C TYR A 44 -8.20 -5.02 -3.74
N VAL A 45 -7.16 -5.21 -4.55
CA VAL A 45 -7.30 -5.70 -5.93
C VAL A 45 -6.83 -7.15 -6.03
N ARG A 46 -7.68 -7.99 -6.63
CA ARG A 46 -7.35 -9.39 -6.96
C ARG A 46 -7.71 -9.68 -8.41
N GLN A 47 -6.72 -10.17 -9.16
CA GLN A 47 -6.78 -10.36 -10.60
C GLN A 47 -7.08 -9.02 -11.27
N ASP A 48 -8.34 -8.72 -11.53
CA ASP A 48 -8.81 -7.47 -12.12
C ASP A 48 -10.13 -6.98 -11.47
N ALA A 49 -10.34 -7.36 -10.21
CA ALA A 49 -11.49 -6.94 -9.43
C ALA A 49 -11.04 -6.18 -8.20
N VAL A 50 -11.69 -5.04 -7.98
CA VAL A 50 -11.58 -4.22 -6.77
C VAL A 50 -12.62 -4.71 -5.78
N TYR A 51 -12.17 -5.01 -4.57
CA TYR A 51 -13.00 -5.49 -3.48
C TYR A 51 -13.03 -4.43 -2.40
N LEU A 52 -14.24 -3.99 -2.02
CA LEU A 52 -14.48 -3.19 -0.84
C LEU A 52 -15.08 -4.12 0.22
N VAL A 53 -14.44 -4.18 1.38
CA VAL A 53 -14.85 -5.05 2.48
C VAL A 53 -14.69 -4.33 3.81
N ASN A 54 -15.56 -4.67 4.76
CA ASN A 54 -15.39 -4.35 6.16
C ASN A 54 -14.98 -5.61 6.94
N ALA A 55 -14.11 -5.43 7.93
CA ALA A 55 -13.53 -6.54 8.70
C ALA A 55 -14.56 -7.30 9.56
N ASP A 56 -15.57 -6.58 10.02
CA ASP A 56 -16.59 -7.02 10.97
C ASP A 56 -17.91 -7.36 10.28
N ARG A 57 -17.97 -7.19 8.96
CA ARG A 57 -19.14 -7.43 8.12
C ARG A 57 -18.88 -8.55 7.13
N THR A 58 -19.97 -9.23 6.74
CA THR A 58 -19.91 -10.26 5.69
C THR A 58 -20.15 -9.69 4.32
N GLU A 59 -20.71 -8.47 4.29
CA GLU A 59 -21.05 -7.74 3.11
C GLU A 59 -19.79 -7.37 2.32
N ARG A 60 -19.89 -7.44 1.00
CA ARG A 60 -18.78 -7.10 0.10
C ARG A 60 -19.30 -6.44 -1.15
N VAL A 61 -18.55 -5.45 -1.60
CA VAL A 61 -18.74 -4.85 -2.92
C VAL A 61 -17.58 -5.25 -3.80
N VAL A 62 -17.90 -5.61 -5.04
CA VAL A 62 -16.90 -5.99 -6.04
C VAL A 62 -17.15 -5.19 -7.30
N ILE A 63 -16.13 -4.47 -7.76
CA ILE A 63 -16.14 -3.75 -9.03
C ILE A 63 -15.15 -4.44 -9.96
N ARG A 64 -15.61 -4.83 -11.14
CA ARG A 64 -14.81 -5.53 -12.16
C ARG A 64 -14.34 -4.57 -13.25
N GLY A 65 -13.31 -4.95 -14.00
CA GLY A 65 -12.79 -4.14 -15.12
C GLY A 65 -13.78 -3.97 -16.28
N ASP A 66 -14.82 -4.80 -16.37
CA ASP A 66 -15.94 -4.62 -17.30
C ASP A 66 -17.00 -3.60 -16.79
N ARG A 67 -16.68 -2.88 -15.71
CA ARG A 67 -17.55 -1.89 -15.05
C ARG A 67 -18.76 -2.48 -14.33
N THR A 68 -18.83 -3.81 -14.20
CA THR A 68 -19.87 -4.46 -13.39
C THR A 68 -19.62 -4.20 -11.91
N LEU A 69 -20.66 -3.74 -11.22
CA LEU A 69 -20.70 -3.64 -9.77
C LEU A 69 -21.55 -4.78 -9.18
N LEU A 70 -21.02 -5.43 -8.17
CA LEU A 70 -21.67 -6.53 -7.45
C LEU A 70 -21.75 -6.19 -5.96
N VAL A 71 -22.94 -6.30 -5.38
CA VAL A 71 -23.15 -6.27 -3.93
C VAL A 71 -23.48 -7.68 -3.47
N ASN A 72 -22.66 -8.24 -2.57
CA ASN A 72 -22.82 -9.61 -2.06
C ASN A 72 -22.84 -10.70 -3.15
N GLY A 73 -22.29 -10.41 -4.32
CA GLY A 73 -22.27 -11.32 -5.47
C GLY A 73 -23.47 -11.17 -6.42
N HIS A 74 -24.40 -10.26 -6.12
CA HIS A 74 -25.52 -9.91 -6.99
C HIS A 74 -25.16 -8.66 -7.80
N PRO A 75 -25.39 -8.66 -9.13
CA PRO A 75 -25.16 -7.48 -9.96
C PRO A 75 -26.13 -6.37 -9.57
N VAL A 76 -25.61 -5.15 -9.53
CA VAL A 76 -26.40 -3.92 -9.43
C VAL A 76 -26.64 -3.42 -10.85
N ASP A 77 -27.87 -3.00 -11.15
CA ASP A 77 -28.22 -2.40 -12.43
C ASP A 77 -27.72 -0.96 -12.42
N LEU A 78 -26.74 -0.66 -13.28
CA LEU A 78 -26.11 0.65 -13.34
C LEU A 78 -26.56 1.37 -14.60
N ASP A 79 -26.90 2.65 -14.47
CA ASP A 79 -27.01 3.53 -15.62
C ASP A 79 -25.62 3.87 -16.21
N ASP A 80 -25.62 4.60 -17.34
CA ASP A 80 -24.38 4.94 -18.07
C ASP A 80 -23.41 5.79 -17.24
N ASP A 81 -23.93 6.66 -16.36
CA ASP A 81 -23.12 7.55 -15.53
C ASP A 81 -22.53 6.78 -14.34
N GLN A 82 -23.33 5.95 -13.69
CA GLN A 82 -22.90 5.05 -12.62
C GLN A 82 -21.88 4.01 -13.13
N SER A 83 -22.10 3.43 -14.31
CA SER A 83 -21.17 2.49 -14.95
C SER A 83 -19.83 3.17 -15.27
N ARG A 84 -19.86 4.41 -15.74
CA ARG A 84 -18.64 5.21 -15.97
C ARG A 84 -17.89 5.49 -14.67
N LEU A 85 -18.59 5.84 -13.59
CA LEU A 85 -18.00 6.05 -12.27
C LEU A 85 -17.36 4.77 -11.72
N ALA A 86 -18.07 3.63 -11.82
CA ALA A 86 -17.54 2.33 -11.39
C ALA A 86 -16.27 1.96 -12.16
N GLY A 87 -16.23 2.24 -13.47
CA GLY A 87 -15.04 2.07 -14.31
C GLY A 87 -13.88 2.96 -13.87
N ALA A 88 -14.11 4.26 -13.69
CA ALA A 88 -13.08 5.20 -13.25
C ALA A 88 -12.52 4.83 -11.87
N TYR A 89 -13.39 4.48 -10.94
CA TYR A 89 -13.00 3.99 -9.61
C TYR A 89 -12.16 2.72 -9.69
N HIS A 90 -12.53 1.79 -10.56
CA HIS A 90 -11.76 0.56 -10.80
C HIS A 90 -10.35 0.86 -11.29
N GLU A 91 -10.25 1.68 -12.34
CA GLU A 91 -8.96 2.06 -12.95
C GLU A 91 -8.04 2.74 -11.93
N ALA A 92 -8.57 3.71 -11.17
CA ALA A 92 -7.84 4.40 -10.11
C ALA A 92 -7.36 3.42 -9.02
N ALA A 93 -8.24 2.56 -8.50
CA ALA A 93 -7.88 1.60 -7.44
C ALA A 93 -6.83 0.58 -7.91
N VAL A 94 -6.91 0.12 -9.16
CA VAL A 94 -5.91 -0.76 -9.78
C VAL A 94 -4.57 -0.04 -9.91
N HIS A 95 -4.58 1.23 -10.35
CA HIS A 95 -3.37 2.03 -10.48
C HIS A 95 -2.67 2.23 -9.12
N VAL A 96 -3.41 2.68 -8.10
CA VAL A 96 -2.88 2.84 -6.72
C VAL A 96 -2.29 1.54 -6.21
N MET A 97 -2.97 0.40 -6.41
CA MET A 97 -2.48 -0.91 -5.98
C MET A 97 -1.20 -1.34 -6.70
N ALA A 98 -1.06 -1.01 -7.99
CA ALA A 98 0.14 -1.30 -8.75
C ALA A 98 1.34 -0.48 -8.25
N GLU A 99 1.16 0.83 -8.06
CA GLU A 99 2.19 1.74 -7.55
C GLU A 99 2.61 1.37 -6.12
N THR A 100 1.63 1.11 -5.24
CA THR A 100 1.87 0.62 -3.88
C THR A 100 2.77 -0.62 -3.87
N ARG A 101 2.51 -1.60 -4.75
CA ARG A 101 3.33 -2.82 -4.85
C ARG A 101 4.73 -2.53 -5.39
N ALA A 102 4.88 -1.53 -6.27
CA ALA A 102 6.18 -1.11 -6.75
C ALA A 102 7.00 -0.48 -5.61
N ILE A 103 6.40 0.47 -4.89
CA ILE A 103 6.98 1.14 -3.72
C ILE A 103 7.35 0.11 -2.64
N ALA A 104 6.42 -0.78 -2.26
CA ALA A 104 6.69 -1.79 -1.22
C ALA A 104 7.86 -2.72 -1.60
N ARG A 105 7.95 -3.15 -2.86
CA ARG A 105 9.07 -3.98 -3.34
C ARG A 105 10.40 -3.22 -3.33
N GLU A 106 10.39 -1.95 -3.74
CA GLU A 106 11.58 -1.11 -3.75
C GLU A 106 12.03 -0.77 -2.32
N GLY A 107 11.10 -0.42 -1.43
CA GLY A 107 11.33 -0.21 -0.01
C GLY A 107 11.91 -1.43 0.69
N ALA A 108 11.43 -2.63 0.39
CA ALA A 108 12.03 -3.87 0.88
C ALA A 108 13.50 -4.03 0.44
N ARG A 109 13.82 -3.69 -0.82
CA ARG A 109 15.21 -3.76 -1.32
C ARG A 109 16.10 -2.71 -0.67
N VAL A 110 15.61 -1.48 -0.48
CA VAL A 110 16.34 -0.41 0.21
C VAL A 110 16.59 -0.79 1.66
N GLY A 111 15.57 -1.31 2.36
CA GLY A 111 15.70 -1.79 3.74
C GLY A 111 16.72 -2.93 3.89
N LEU A 112 16.70 -3.90 2.98
CA LEU A 112 17.70 -4.98 2.97
C LEU A 112 19.12 -4.46 2.70
N ALA A 113 19.27 -3.49 1.78
CA ALA A 113 20.55 -2.88 1.50
C ALA A 113 21.09 -2.12 2.73
N GLY A 114 20.22 -1.37 3.42
CA GLY A 114 20.59 -0.64 4.65
C GLY A 114 21.02 -1.57 5.77
N ALA A 115 20.28 -2.67 5.98
CA ALA A 115 20.68 -3.72 6.93
C ALA A 115 22.03 -4.36 6.54
N GLY A 116 22.28 -4.52 5.23
CA GLY A 116 23.55 -5.01 4.70
C GLY A 116 24.74 -4.11 5.03
N ILE A 117 24.57 -2.78 5.01
CA ILE A 117 25.60 -1.83 5.47
C ILE A 117 25.90 -2.03 6.95
N GLY A 118 24.88 -2.18 7.79
CA GLY A 118 25.07 -2.44 9.22
C GLY A 118 25.89 -3.71 9.48
N LEU A 119 25.59 -4.80 8.75
CA LEU A 119 26.37 -6.04 8.84
C LEU A 119 27.80 -5.88 8.30
N LYS A 120 27.98 -5.14 7.21
CA LYS A 120 29.30 -4.82 6.65
C LYS A 120 30.14 -3.95 7.58
N ALA A 121 29.53 -3.03 8.31
CA ALA A 121 30.22 -2.23 9.32
C ALA A 121 30.76 -3.13 10.44
N VAL A 122 29.91 -4.01 10.99
CA VAL A 122 30.29 -4.98 12.04
C VAL A 122 31.39 -5.94 11.56
N THR A 123 31.27 -6.46 10.34
CA THR A 123 32.28 -7.38 9.77
C THR A 123 33.54 -6.67 9.28
N GLY A 124 33.44 -5.40 8.88
CA GLY A 124 34.53 -4.56 8.41
C GLY A 124 35.55 -4.24 9.50
N VAL A 125 35.14 -4.21 10.76
CA VAL A 125 36.06 -4.11 11.92
C VAL A 125 37.09 -5.24 11.90
N PHE A 126 36.74 -6.45 11.48
CA PHE A 126 37.70 -7.55 11.36
C PHE A 126 38.67 -7.39 10.19
N ARG A 127 38.32 -6.60 9.17
CA ARG A 127 39.22 -6.30 8.03
C ARG A 127 40.31 -5.30 8.39
N LEU A 128 40.13 -4.48 9.42
CA LEU A 128 41.17 -3.57 9.95
C LEU A 128 42.38 -4.31 10.52
N ILE A 129 42.28 -5.63 10.74
CA ILE A 129 43.38 -6.49 11.17
C ILE A 129 44.27 -6.90 9.97
N LEU A 130 43.78 -6.75 8.74
CA LEU A 130 44.52 -7.12 7.54
C LEU A 130 45.57 -6.06 7.18
N PRO A 131 46.78 -6.44 6.76
CA PRO A 131 47.79 -5.50 6.30
C PRO A 131 47.28 -4.72 5.08
N GLY A 132 47.35 -3.39 5.14
CA GLY A 132 47.02 -2.51 4.01
C GLY A 132 45.55 -2.15 3.85
N TYR A 133 44.69 -2.43 4.84
CA TYR A 133 43.31 -1.95 4.88
C TYR A 133 43.14 -1.00 6.08
N SER A 134 42.89 0.27 5.80
CA SER A 134 42.79 1.29 6.86
C SER A 134 41.33 1.57 7.26
N THR A 135 41.16 2.29 8.36
CA THR A 135 39.88 2.83 8.78
C THR A 135 39.29 3.76 7.71
N GLU A 136 40.13 4.55 7.03
CA GLU A 136 39.70 5.47 5.97
C GLU A 136 39.17 4.72 4.74
N ASP A 137 39.75 3.56 4.40
CA ASP A 137 39.22 2.71 3.32
C ASP A 137 37.83 2.15 3.68
N LEU A 138 37.65 1.73 4.94
CA LEU A 138 36.36 1.24 5.43
C LEU A 138 35.30 2.36 5.42
N GLU A 139 35.63 3.54 5.93
CA GLU A 139 34.74 4.70 5.96
C GLU A 139 34.32 5.12 4.55
N ARG A 140 35.27 5.26 3.62
CA ARG A 140 34.99 5.65 2.23
C ARG A 140 34.06 4.66 1.52
N ASP A 141 34.24 3.35 1.75
CA ASP A 141 33.39 2.33 1.15
C ASP A 141 31.99 2.33 1.75
N MET A 142 31.87 2.54 3.07
CA MET A 142 30.59 2.69 3.75
C MET A 142 29.83 3.93 3.29
N GLU A 143 30.48 5.10 3.24
CA GLU A 143 29.87 6.35 2.78
C GLU A 143 29.33 6.25 1.36
N ARG A 144 30.10 5.66 0.44
CA ARG A 144 29.67 5.47 -0.95
C ARG A 144 28.44 4.56 -1.06
N GLU A 145 28.38 3.52 -0.23
CA GLU A 145 27.23 2.60 -0.22
C GLU A 145 26.01 3.28 0.41
N SER A 146 26.18 4.01 1.51
CA SER A 146 25.13 4.78 2.18
C SER A 146 24.51 5.82 1.24
N ALA A 147 25.33 6.64 0.58
CA ALA A 147 24.84 7.66 -0.36
C ALA A 147 23.99 7.07 -1.50
N ARG A 148 24.31 5.85 -1.97
CA ARG A 148 23.51 5.16 -2.99
C ARG A 148 22.16 4.66 -2.46
N ILE A 149 22.11 4.28 -1.19
CA ILE A 149 20.88 3.84 -0.53
C ILE A 149 19.98 5.04 -0.24
N GLU A 150 20.55 6.12 0.29
CA GLU A 150 19.85 7.40 0.54
C GLU A 150 19.22 7.94 -0.75
N ALA A 151 19.97 8.03 -1.85
CA ALA A 151 19.43 8.48 -3.13
C ALA A 151 18.30 7.58 -3.69
N ARG A 152 18.24 6.30 -3.28
CA ARG A 152 17.12 5.42 -3.63
C ARG A 152 15.93 5.61 -2.67
N ALA A 153 16.19 5.87 -1.40
CA ALA A 153 15.17 6.19 -0.41
C ALA A 153 14.45 7.49 -0.77
N GLU A 154 15.17 8.55 -1.13
CA GLU A 154 14.58 9.82 -1.58
C GLU A 154 13.64 9.65 -2.79
N ARG A 155 14.04 8.82 -3.77
CA ARG A 155 13.18 8.51 -4.92
C ARG A 155 11.93 7.73 -4.52
N LEU A 156 12.04 6.91 -3.48
CA LEU A 156 10.92 6.13 -2.97
C LEU A 156 9.93 7.04 -2.23
N GLU A 157 10.43 8.01 -1.47
CA GLU A 157 9.63 9.05 -0.82
C GLU A 157 8.88 9.88 -1.86
N ALA A 158 9.55 10.38 -2.89
CA ALA A 158 8.89 11.14 -3.96
C ALA A 158 7.80 10.34 -4.68
N LYS A 159 7.97 9.02 -4.84
CA LYS A 159 6.92 8.14 -5.38
C LYS A 159 5.75 7.98 -4.41
N ALA A 160 6.02 7.87 -3.11
CA ALA A 160 4.99 7.82 -2.09
C ALA A 160 4.17 9.12 -2.07
N ASP A 161 4.82 10.28 -2.17
CA ASP A 161 4.14 11.59 -2.26
C ASP A 161 3.24 11.66 -3.50
N SER A 162 3.69 11.14 -4.65
CA SER A 162 2.85 11.08 -5.86
C SER A 162 1.65 10.13 -5.69
N LEU A 163 1.80 9.08 -4.89
CA LEU A 163 0.73 8.13 -4.60
C LEU A 163 -0.38 8.77 -3.77
N ASP A 164 -0.06 9.71 -2.89
CA ASP A 164 -1.04 10.43 -2.08
C ASP A 164 -2.00 11.25 -2.95
N VAL A 165 -1.50 11.86 -4.04
CA VAL A 165 -2.35 12.58 -5.00
C VAL A 165 -3.34 11.64 -5.69
N ILE A 166 -2.91 10.44 -6.07
CA ILE A 166 -3.77 9.45 -6.72
C ILE A 166 -4.78 8.88 -5.71
N LEU A 167 -4.40 8.75 -4.44
CA LEU A 167 -5.31 8.36 -3.37
C LEU A 167 -6.41 9.38 -3.14
N GLU A 168 -6.11 10.68 -3.24
CA GLU A 168 -7.13 11.74 -3.17
C GLU A 168 -8.14 11.66 -4.33
N GLU A 169 -7.66 11.34 -5.54
CA GLU A 169 -8.55 11.10 -6.69
C GLU A 169 -9.44 9.86 -6.47
N LEU A 170 -8.86 8.77 -5.95
CA LEU A 170 -9.60 7.57 -5.61
C LEU A 170 -10.66 7.82 -4.54
N GLU A 171 -10.36 8.64 -3.53
CA GLU A 171 -11.31 9.09 -2.51
C GLU A 171 -12.46 9.88 -3.13
N GLY A 172 -12.17 10.86 -3.99
CA GLY A 172 -13.22 11.62 -4.68
C GLY A 172 -14.11 10.73 -5.55
N LEU A 173 -13.53 9.74 -6.23
CA LEU A 173 -14.29 8.73 -6.99
C LEU A 173 -15.08 7.80 -6.07
N HIS A 174 -14.58 7.52 -4.86
CA HIS A 174 -15.28 6.72 -3.87
C HIS A 174 -16.58 7.40 -3.46
N ASP A 175 -16.47 8.65 -3.01
CA ASP A 175 -17.61 9.45 -2.55
C ASP A 175 -18.64 9.63 -3.67
N ALA A 176 -18.18 9.95 -4.88
CA ALA A 176 -19.05 10.11 -6.05
C ALA A 176 -19.79 8.81 -6.40
N LEU A 177 -19.13 7.65 -6.29
CA LEU A 177 -19.75 6.35 -6.54
C LEU A 177 -20.79 6.00 -5.46
N LEU A 178 -20.49 6.28 -4.19
CA LEU A 178 -21.44 6.08 -3.09
C LEU A 178 -22.67 6.97 -3.28
N ASP A 179 -22.50 8.25 -3.59
CA ASP A 179 -23.62 9.17 -3.82
C ASP A 179 -24.49 8.73 -4.99
N ALA A 180 -23.87 8.29 -6.09
CA ALA A 180 -24.57 7.94 -7.33
C ALA A 180 -25.31 6.60 -7.25
N VAL A 181 -24.81 5.60 -6.51
CA VAL A 181 -25.37 4.23 -6.50
C VAL A 181 -26.15 3.96 -5.21
N PRO A 182 -27.50 3.96 -5.25
CA PRO A 182 -28.34 3.78 -4.05
C PRO A 182 -28.02 2.53 -3.24
N GLU A 183 -27.76 1.41 -3.91
CA GLU A 183 -27.45 0.12 -3.29
C GLU A 183 -26.18 0.15 -2.44
N LEU A 184 -25.24 1.06 -2.75
CA LEU A 184 -24.05 1.27 -1.93
C LEU A 184 -24.36 2.10 -0.68
N ARG A 185 -25.24 3.10 -0.77
CA ARG A 185 -25.66 3.93 0.38
C ARG A 185 -26.43 3.15 1.43
N GLU A 186 -27.07 2.06 1.04
CA GLU A 186 -27.73 1.14 1.97
C GLU A 186 -26.73 0.37 2.85
N LEU A 187 -25.47 0.28 2.43
CA LEU A 187 -24.40 -0.34 3.19
C LEU A 187 -23.87 0.68 4.22
N ASN A 188 -24.39 0.61 5.43
CA ASN A 188 -24.07 1.50 6.57
C ASN A 188 -22.60 1.53 7.06
N TRP A 189 -21.68 0.89 6.33
CA TRP A 189 -20.26 0.81 6.66
C TRP A 189 -19.37 1.34 5.53
N LEU A 190 -19.95 1.69 4.38
CA LEU A 190 -19.27 2.36 3.28
C LEU A 190 -19.31 3.86 3.47
#